data_AF-A0AA35Y7G9-F1
#
_entry.id   AF-A0AA35Y7G9-F1
#
_cell.length_a   1.000
_cell.length_b   1.000
_cell.length_c   1.000
_cell.angle_alpha   90.00
_cell.angle_beta   90.00
_cell.angle_gamma   90.00
#
_symmetry.space_group_name_H-M   'P 1'
#
loop_
_entity.id
_entity.type
_entity.pdbx_description
1 polymer ?
#
loop_
_entity_poly.entity_id
_entity_poly.type
_entity_poly.pdbx_seq_one_letter_code
_entity_poly.pdbx_strand_id
1 'polypeptide(L)'
;MEDDFNEQREEISPTTNWQSEETSTASTKTRKRKFDPFIEEISKATALLGKDLREASATMSQSLNAEVELQKKTSMVTFEILKIPLMDQRDKFKASRKIMCEPEGVLTFWNLEGEERGSFVKLMLEE
;
A
#
# COMPACT_ATOMS: atom_id res chain seq x y z
N MET A 1 34.13 -21.66 27.24
CA MET A 1 33.86 -22.91 26.50
C MET A 1 33.13 -22.47 25.26
N GLU A 2 33.88 -22.41 24.17
CA GLU A 2 33.44 -22.00 22.84
C GLU A 2 32.90 -23.26 22.15
N ASP A 3 31.65 -23.23 21.73
CA ASP A 3 31.02 -24.35 21.02
C ASP A 3 31.32 -24.24 19.51
N ASP A 4 31.91 -25.33 19.04
CA ASP A 4 32.50 -25.55 17.72
C ASP A 4 31.41 -25.94 16.70
N PHE A 5 31.25 -25.12 15.65
CA PHE A 5 30.35 -25.40 14.53
C PHE A 5 31.04 -26.35 13.54
N ASN A 6 30.79 -27.65 13.69
CA ASN A 6 31.28 -28.67 12.77
C ASN A 6 30.43 -28.73 11.48
N GLU A 7 30.95 -28.14 10.39
CA GLU A 7 30.50 -28.33 9.01
C GLU A 7 30.66 -29.80 8.57
N GLN A 8 29.56 -30.49 8.28
CA GLN A 8 29.61 -31.71 7.46
C GLN A 8 29.14 -31.41 6.04
N ARG A 9 30.11 -31.38 5.12
CA ARG A 9 29.92 -31.36 3.67
C ARG A 9 29.84 -32.80 3.19
N GLU A 10 28.68 -33.22 2.66
CA GLU A 10 28.56 -34.49 1.94
C GLU A 10 28.93 -34.29 0.47
N GLU A 11 30.07 -34.84 0.09
CA GLU A 11 30.62 -34.91 -1.26
C GLU A 11 29.97 -36.09 -1.99
N ILE A 12 29.18 -35.82 -3.04
CA ILE A 12 28.52 -36.85 -3.84
C ILE A 12 29.34 -37.06 -5.12
N SER A 13 30.06 -38.18 -5.19
CA SER A 13 30.83 -38.60 -6.37
C SER A 13 29.90 -39.05 -7.52
N PRO A 14 30.21 -38.75 -8.80
CA PRO A 14 29.41 -39.23 -9.92
C PRO A 14 29.96 -40.56 -10.45
N THR A 15 29.23 -41.65 -10.26
CA THR A 15 29.45 -42.89 -11.02
C THR A 15 28.50 -42.94 -12.21
N THR A 16 29.01 -42.44 -13.33
CA THR A 16 28.53 -42.67 -14.69
C THR A 16 28.54 -44.17 -14.98
N ASN A 17 27.40 -44.79 -15.28
CA ASN A 17 27.30 -45.87 -16.26
C ASN A 17 25.84 -46.25 -16.52
N TRP A 18 25.26 -45.86 -17.66
CA TRP A 18 24.19 -46.63 -18.33
C TRP A 18 24.21 -46.29 -19.82
N GLN A 19 25.04 -47.02 -20.57
CA GLN A 19 24.85 -47.20 -22.01
C GLN A 19 23.66 -48.14 -22.24
N SER A 20 22.75 -47.77 -23.13
CA SER A 20 22.12 -48.66 -24.11
C SER A 20 21.32 -47.80 -25.09
N GLU A 21 21.95 -47.53 -26.22
CA GLU A 21 21.33 -47.04 -27.43
C GLU A 21 20.97 -48.26 -28.27
N GLU A 22 19.68 -48.51 -28.53
CA GLU A 22 19.23 -49.15 -29.78
C GLU A 22 17.69 -49.13 -29.93
N THR A 23 17.27 -48.28 -30.88
CA THR A 23 16.16 -48.39 -31.83
C THR A 23 14.79 -48.95 -31.39
N SER A 24 13.81 -48.04 -31.29
CA SER A 24 12.45 -48.34 -31.75
C SER A 24 11.77 -47.08 -32.25
N THR A 25 11.53 -47.04 -33.56
CA THR A 25 10.61 -46.12 -34.25
C THR A 25 9.17 -46.42 -33.85
N ALA A 26 8.82 -46.10 -32.61
CA ALA A 26 7.44 -46.09 -32.15
C ALA A 26 7.01 -44.63 -32.01
N SER A 27 6.34 -44.12 -33.05
CA SER A 27 5.46 -42.94 -33.05
C SER A 27 5.37 -42.25 -31.67
N THR A 28 6.16 -41.20 -31.45
CA THR A 28 5.94 -40.23 -30.37
C THR A 28 4.63 -39.52 -30.65
N LYS A 29 3.52 -40.21 -30.36
CA LYS A 29 2.21 -39.59 -30.21
C LYS A 29 2.37 -38.71 -28.97
N THR A 30 2.80 -37.48 -29.18
CA THR A 30 2.76 -36.42 -28.17
C THR A 30 1.34 -36.44 -27.64
N ARG A 31 1.15 -37.06 -26.47
CA ARG A 31 -0.14 -37.14 -25.81
C ARG A 31 -0.44 -35.70 -25.47
N LYS A 32 -1.23 -35.02 -26.31
CA LYS A 32 -1.79 -33.70 -26.02
C LYS A 32 -2.36 -33.84 -24.62
N ARG A 33 -1.69 -33.24 -23.64
CA ARG A 33 -2.08 -33.27 -22.23
C ARG A 33 -3.49 -32.68 -22.24
N LYS A 34 -4.50 -33.53 -22.09
CA LYS A 34 -5.88 -33.06 -22.01
C LYS A 34 -5.89 -32.18 -20.76
N PHE A 35 -6.03 -30.87 -20.98
CA PHE A 35 -6.13 -29.91 -19.89
C PHE A 35 -7.38 -30.30 -19.11
N ASP A 36 -7.23 -30.53 -17.80
CA ASP A 36 -8.35 -30.93 -16.96
C ASP A 36 -9.30 -29.72 -16.83
N PRO A 37 -10.57 -29.83 -17.24
CA PRO A 37 -11.53 -28.74 -17.10
C PRO A 37 -11.61 -28.18 -15.68
N PHE A 38 -11.40 -29.02 -14.66
CA PHE A 38 -11.38 -28.60 -13.26
C PHE A 38 -10.17 -27.69 -12.94
N ILE A 39 -8.99 -28.00 -13.50
CA ILE A 39 -7.80 -27.14 -13.38
C ILE A 39 -8.02 -25.80 -14.10
N GLU A 40 -8.76 -25.81 -15.22
CA GLU A 40 -9.14 -24.59 -15.93
C GLU A 40 -10.07 -23.69 -15.11
N GLU A 41 -11.07 -24.28 -14.46
CA GLU A 41 -12.00 -23.57 -13.58
C GLU A 41 -11.28 -22.98 -12.37
N ILE A 42 -10.39 -23.74 -11.72
CA ILE A 42 -9.56 -23.24 -10.62
C ILE A 42 -8.66 -22.10 -11.09
N SER A 43 -8.04 -22.24 -12.26
CA SER A 43 -7.16 -21.19 -12.81
C SER A 43 -7.94 -19.89 -13.08
N LYS A 44 -9.15 -19.99 -13.62
CA LYS A 44 -10.05 -18.85 -13.84
C LYS A 44 -10.46 -18.20 -12.51
N ALA A 45 -10.86 -18.99 -11.53
CA ALA A 45 -11.21 -18.50 -10.19
C ALA A 45 -10.03 -17.79 -9.51
N THR A 46 -8.83 -18.36 -9.62
CA THR A 46 -7.60 -17.78 -9.08
C THR A 46 -7.22 -16.47 -9.78
N ALA A 47 -7.40 -16.40 -11.10
CA ALA A 47 -7.17 -15.17 -11.86
C ALA A 47 -8.16 -14.05 -11.47
N LEU A 48 -9.43 -14.38 -11.27
CA LEU A 48 -10.44 -13.44 -10.77
C LEU A 48 -10.09 -12.95 -9.36
N LEU A 49 -9.77 -13.86 -8.44
CA LEU A 49 -9.33 -13.52 -7.09
C LEU A 49 -8.12 -12.58 -7.10
N GLY A 50 -7.12 -12.86 -7.93
CA GLY A 50 -5.93 -12.02 -8.06
C GLY A 50 -6.23 -10.63 -8.62
N LYS A 51 -7.25 -10.51 -9.49
CA LYS A 51 -7.73 -9.23 -9.99
C LYS A 51 -8.45 -8.44 -8.89
N ASP A 52 -9.40 -9.08 -8.21
CA ASP A 52 -10.20 -8.43 -7.16
C ASP A 52 -9.30 -7.99 -5.98
N LEU A 53 -8.31 -8.81 -5.61
CA LEU A 53 -7.32 -8.46 -4.59
C LEU A 53 -6.49 -7.24 -5.01
N ARG A 54 -6.09 -7.15 -6.27
CA ARG A 54 -5.33 -6.01 -6.79
C ARG A 54 -6.16 -4.72 -6.76
N GLU A 55 -7.43 -4.80 -7.12
CA GLU A 55 -8.35 -3.66 -7.10
C GLU A 55 -8.65 -3.19 -5.67
N ALA A 56 -8.92 -4.13 -4.76
CA ALA A 56 -9.10 -3.83 -3.34
C ALA A 56 -7.83 -3.22 -2.73
N SER A 57 -6.65 -3.79 -3.04
CA SER A 57 -5.37 -3.28 -2.57
C SER A 57 -5.10 -1.86 -3.09
N ALA A 58 -5.35 -1.58 -4.37
CA ALA A 58 -5.19 -0.25 -4.95
C ALA A 58 -6.09 0.78 -4.25
N THR A 59 -7.36 0.42 -4.01
CA THR A 59 -8.33 1.26 -3.30
C THR A 59 -7.89 1.55 -1.88
N MET A 60 -7.43 0.53 -1.15
CA MET A 60 -6.88 0.70 0.20
C MET A 60 -5.65 1.60 0.22
N SER A 61 -4.71 1.41 -0.72
CA SER A 61 -3.51 2.25 -0.81
C SER A 61 -3.86 3.71 -1.09
N GLN A 62 -4.84 3.98 -1.95
CA GLN A 62 -5.32 5.35 -2.20
C GLN A 62 -5.94 5.97 -0.94
N SER A 63 -6.79 5.22 -0.23
CA SER A 63 -7.40 5.69 1.01
C SER A 63 -6.36 5.97 2.09
N LEU A 64 -5.34 5.11 2.23
CA LEU A 64 -4.27 5.30 3.20
C LEU A 64 -3.41 6.53 2.87
N ASN A 65 -3.10 6.75 1.59
CA ASN A 65 -2.39 7.96 1.17
C ASN A 65 -3.20 9.22 1.47
N ALA A 66 -4.53 9.20 1.24
CA ALA A 66 -5.39 10.34 1.57
C ALA A 66 -5.39 10.65 3.08
N GLU A 67 -5.44 9.61 3.92
CA GLU A 67 -5.36 9.75 5.37
C GLU A 67 -4.00 10.31 5.83
N VAL A 68 -2.89 9.81 5.28
CA VAL A 68 -1.54 10.31 5.58
C VAL A 68 -1.40 11.80 5.21
N GLU A 69 -1.90 12.19 4.03
CA GLU A 69 -1.89 13.60 3.62
C GLU A 69 -2.79 14.47 4.49
N LEU A 70 -3.96 13.97 4.91
CA LEU A 70 -4.83 14.67 5.85
C LEU A 70 -4.15 14.88 7.21
N GLN A 71 -3.48 13.85 7.75
CA GLN A 71 -2.75 13.96 9.02
C GLN A 71 -1.61 14.99 8.92
N LYS A 72 -0.85 14.96 7.82
CA LYS A 72 0.19 15.94 7.54
C LYS A 72 -0.37 17.36 7.50
N LYS A 73 -1.43 17.58 6.71
CA LYS A 73 -2.16 18.85 6.65
C LYS A 73 -2.64 19.30 8.02
N THR A 74 -3.23 18.40 8.79
CA THR A 74 -3.74 18.67 10.16
C THR A 74 -2.62 19.15 11.08
N SER A 75 -1.46 18.48 11.07
CA SER A 75 -0.30 18.87 11.90
C SER A 75 0.26 20.26 11.58
N MET A 76 0.04 20.76 10.36
CA MET A 76 0.52 22.06 9.90
C MET A 76 -0.48 23.21 10.14
N VAL A 77 -1.74 22.92 10.47
CA VAL A 77 -2.79 23.95 10.66
C VAL A 77 -2.38 25.00 11.68
N THR A 78 -1.91 24.59 12.86
CA THR A 78 -1.50 25.50 13.93
C THR A 78 -0.44 26.48 13.45
N PHE A 79 0.58 25.97 12.74
CA PHE A 79 1.68 26.78 12.25
C PHE A 79 1.22 27.84 11.24
N GLU A 80 0.30 27.49 10.34
CA GLU A 80 -0.25 28.43 9.38
C GLU A 80 -1.16 29.49 10.02
N ILE A 81 -2.00 29.10 10.98
CA ILE A 81 -2.87 30.04 11.71
C ILE A 81 -2.05 31.07 12.49
N LEU A 82 -0.89 30.66 13.04
CA LEU A 82 0.00 31.57 13.76
C LEU A 82 0.49 32.75 12.89
N LYS A 83 0.56 32.57 11.56
CA LYS A 83 0.99 33.61 10.61
C LYS A 83 -0.09 34.63 10.29
N ILE A 84 -1.35 34.39 10.66
CA ILE A 84 -2.45 35.31 10.37
C ILE A 84 -2.24 36.62 11.17
N PRO A 85 -2.14 37.79 10.51
CA PRO A 85 -1.94 39.05 11.20
C PRO A 85 -3.21 39.49 11.93
N LEU A 86 -3.05 40.38 12.94
CA LEU A 86 -4.17 41.06 13.62
C LEU A 86 -5.16 40.14 14.38
N MET A 87 -4.75 38.92 14.73
CA MET A 87 -5.54 37.96 15.49
C MET A 87 -4.80 37.58 16.78
N ASP A 88 -5.52 37.56 17.92
CA ASP A 88 -4.93 37.26 19.22
C ASP A 88 -4.44 35.80 19.31
N GLN A 89 -3.43 35.55 20.12
CA GLN A 89 -2.85 34.22 20.32
C GLN A 89 -3.86 33.22 20.90
N ARG A 90 -4.75 33.67 21.80
CA ARG A 90 -5.80 32.81 22.35
C ARG A 90 -6.77 32.37 21.26
N ASP A 91 -7.18 33.31 20.42
CA ASP A 91 -8.10 33.05 19.32
C ASP A 91 -7.45 32.13 18.28
N LYS A 92 -6.17 32.34 17.96
CA LYS A 92 -5.40 31.45 17.09
C LYS A 92 -5.40 30.02 17.60
N PHE A 93 -5.16 29.83 18.90
CA PHE A 93 -5.17 28.49 19.50
C PHE A 93 -6.56 27.86 19.49
N LYS A 94 -7.61 28.64 19.81
CA LYS A 94 -9.01 28.18 19.80
C LYS A 94 -9.43 27.75 18.39
N ALA A 95 -9.15 28.56 17.38
CA ALA A 95 -9.47 28.25 15.99
C ALA A 95 -8.69 27.03 15.49
N SER A 96 -7.40 26.94 15.81
CA SER A 96 -6.57 25.79 15.45
C SER A 96 -7.15 24.49 15.99
N ARG A 97 -7.54 24.47 17.27
CA ARG A 97 -8.14 23.28 17.88
C ARG A 97 -9.43 22.89 17.18
N LYS A 98 -10.31 23.85 16.86
CA LYS A 98 -11.56 23.57 16.17
C LYS A 98 -11.35 23.03 14.76
N ILE A 99 -10.50 23.68 13.97
CA ILE A 99 -10.21 23.27 12.59
C ILE A 99 -9.60 21.86 12.57
N MET A 100 -8.68 21.56 13.48
CA MET A 100 -8.03 20.24 13.54
C MET A 100 -8.94 19.10 14.02
N CYS A 101 -10.07 19.41 14.67
CA CYS A 101 -11.00 18.39 15.14
C CYS A 101 -11.85 17.78 14.02
N GLU A 102 -12.01 18.48 12.89
CA GLU A 102 -12.89 18.09 11.81
C GLU A 102 -12.11 17.99 10.49
N PRO A 103 -12.05 16.81 9.84
CA PRO A 103 -11.38 16.64 8.55
C PRO A 103 -11.80 17.67 7.49
N GLU A 104 -13.10 17.99 7.42
CA GLU A 104 -13.68 18.96 6.51
C GLU A 104 -13.17 20.38 6.80
N GLY A 105 -12.99 20.71 8.08
CA GLY A 105 -12.39 21.97 8.52
C GLY A 105 -10.94 22.10 8.06
N VAL A 106 -10.15 21.02 8.21
CA VAL A 106 -8.77 20.97 7.70
C VAL A 106 -8.73 21.14 6.19
N LEU A 107 -9.56 20.40 5.46
CA LEU A 107 -9.60 20.47 3.99
C LEU A 107 -10.00 21.88 3.52
N THR A 108 -11.01 22.47 4.13
CA THR A 108 -11.47 23.84 3.82
C THR A 108 -10.36 24.86 4.10
N PHE A 109 -9.70 24.77 5.25
CA PHE A 109 -8.58 25.63 5.61
C PHE A 109 -7.45 25.64 4.56
N TRP A 110 -7.09 24.46 4.04
CA TRP A 110 -6.04 24.31 3.03
C TRP A 110 -6.47 24.68 1.62
N ASN A 111 -7.78 24.67 1.33
CA ASN A 111 -8.33 25.09 0.04
C ASN A 111 -8.49 26.62 -0.08
N LEU A 112 -8.56 27.33 1.03
CA LEU A 112 -8.62 28.80 1.07
C LEU A 112 -7.23 29.40 1.13
N GLU A 113 -7.03 30.61 0.60
CA GLU A 113 -5.76 31.34 0.64
C GLU A 113 -5.93 32.77 1.15
N GLY A 114 -4.82 33.41 1.54
CA GLY A 114 -4.78 34.83 1.88
C GLY A 114 -5.85 35.27 2.89
N GLU A 115 -6.62 36.29 2.52
CA GLU A 115 -7.67 36.87 3.34
C GLU A 115 -8.86 35.92 3.57
N GLU A 116 -9.20 35.09 2.58
CA GLU A 116 -10.29 34.12 2.69
C GLU A 116 -10.01 33.09 3.80
N ARG A 117 -8.77 32.60 3.86
CA ARG A 117 -8.31 31.72 4.95
C ARG A 117 -8.42 32.42 6.30
N GLY A 118 -8.05 33.69 6.37
CA GLY A 118 -8.19 34.50 7.59
C GLY A 118 -9.65 34.67 8.03
N SER A 119 -10.56 34.90 7.08
CA SER A 119 -11.99 35.02 7.33
C SER A 119 -12.61 33.70 7.80
N PHE A 120 -12.23 32.58 7.19
CA PHE A 120 -12.65 31.25 7.65
C PHE A 120 -12.17 30.96 9.08
N VAL A 121 -10.93 31.27 9.40
CA VAL A 121 -10.39 31.09 10.76
C VAL A 121 -11.18 31.92 11.79
N LYS A 122 -11.63 33.12 11.42
CA LYS A 122 -12.51 33.95 12.28
C LYS A 122 -13.90 33.34 12.41
N LEU A 123 -14.50 32.86 11.32
CA LEU A 123 -15.80 32.17 11.33
C LEU A 123 -15.78 30.98 12.31
N MET A 124 -14.71 30.19 12.31
CA MET A 124 -14.55 29.07 13.23
C MET A 124 -14.56 29.49 14.71
N LEU A 125 -14.37 30.76 15.05
CA LEU A 125 -14.46 31.23 16.44
C LEU A 125 -15.89 31.58 16.89
N GLU A 126 -16.75 31.90 15.92
CA GLU A 126 -18.14 32.35 16.10
C GLU A 126 -19.12 31.18 16.19
N GLU A 127 -18.81 30.06 15.54
CA GLU A 127 -19.50 28.77 15.71
C GLU A 127 -19.30 28.17 17.12
#